data_AF-A0A3M1BSV6-F1
#
_entry.id   AF-A0A3M1BSV6-F1
#
_cell.length_a   1.000
_cell.length_b   1.000
_cell.length_c   1.000
_cell.angle_alpha   90.00
_cell.angle_beta   90.00
_cell.angle_gamma   90.00
#
_symmetry.space_group_name_H-M   'P 1'
#
loop_
_entity.id
_entity.type
_entity.pdbx_description
1 polymer ?
#
loop_
_entity_poly.entity_id
_entity_poly.type
_entity_poly.pdbx_seq_one_letter_code
_entity_poly.pdbx_strand_id
1 'polypeptide(L)'
;MKLAIVELHDVSPYYRAEFLASLELLEEVGLHRFSLLVVPYFWECAPLGGDMGFLSLLKGLDAELLLHGYTHRGRKRLQHMLWTDGEGEFGGLGLSETYERVHAGLELMEHFGLKTRFFVPPAWIGNPYLEDV
;
A
#
# COMPACT_ATOMS: atom_id res chain seq x y z
N MET A 1 -1.46 -7.08 29.92
CA MET A 1 -1.51 -5.91 29.01
C MET A 1 -2.13 -6.37 27.70
N LYS A 2 -3.03 -5.58 27.11
CA LYS A 2 -3.51 -5.79 25.73
C LYS A 2 -2.75 -4.79 24.84
N LEU A 3 -2.19 -5.25 23.74
CA LEU A 3 -1.48 -4.44 22.76
C LEU A 3 -2.23 -4.52 21.43
N ALA A 4 -2.20 -3.44 20.65
CA ALA A 4 -2.79 -3.37 19.32
C ALA A 4 -1.87 -2.55 18.39
N ILE A 5 -1.97 -2.81 17.10
CA ILE A 5 -1.32 -2.05 16.03
C ILE A 5 -2.45 -1.40 15.22
N VAL A 6 -2.25 -0.15 14.81
CA VAL A 6 -3.16 0.58 13.93
C VAL A 6 -2.46 0.79 12.61
N GLU A 7 -3.15 0.43 11.54
CA GLU A 7 -2.66 0.45 10.17
C GLU A 7 -3.63 1.27 9.32
N LEU A 8 -3.11 2.22 8.55
CA LEU A 8 -3.89 2.90 7.50
C LEU A 8 -3.56 2.23 6.16
N HIS A 9 -4.61 1.70 5.53
CA HIS A 9 -4.55 1.00 4.25
C HIS A 9 -4.67 1.97 3.07
N ASP A 10 -4.26 1.48 1.89
CA ASP A 10 -4.44 2.12 0.59
C ASP A 10 -3.87 3.54 0.51
N VAL A 11 -2.79 3.80 1.26
CA VAL A 11 -2.16 5.11 1.37
C VAL A 11 -1.57 5.49 0.02
N SER A 12 -2.25 6.40 -0.67
CA SER A 12 -1.92 6.84 -2.02
C SER A 12 -2.49 8.24 -2.28
N PRO A 13 -2.01 8.95 -3.32
CA PRO A 13 -2.56 10.25 -3.69
C PRO A 13 -4.05 10.19 -4.05
N TYR A 14 -4.54 9.02 -4.47
CA TYR A 14 -5.95 8.81 -4.81
C TYR A 14 -6.87 9.05 -3.59
N TYR A 15 -6.49 8.52 -2.43
CA TYR A 15 -7.24 8.67 -1.17
C TYR A 15 -6.71 9.79 -0.27
N ARG A 16 -6.14 10.85 -0.86
CA ARG A 16 -5.48 11.92 -0.08
C ARG A 16 -6.40 12.57 0.95
N ALA A 17 -7.67 12.80 0.61
CA ALA A 17 -8.60 13.48 1.52
C ALA A 17 -8.94 12.58 2.72
N GLU A 18 -9.22 11.30 2.46
CA GLU A 18 -9.51 10.27 3.45
C GLU A 18 -8.31 9.99 4.34
N PHE A 19 -7.11 9.96 3.76
CA PHE A 19 -5.86 9.83 4.50
C PHE A 19 -5.65 10.99 5.48
N LEU A 20 -5.86 12.24 5.04
CA LEU A 20 -5.75 13.41 5.91
C LEU A 20 -6.78 13.36 7.06
N ALA A 21 -8.04 13.03 6.75
CA ALA A 21 -9.07 12.89 7.77
C ALA A 21 -8.75 11.76 8.78
N SER A 22 -8.09 10.69 8.32
CA SER A 22 -7.62 9.62 9.19
C SER A 22 -6.50 10.10 10.12
N LEU A 23 -5.55 10.90 9.63
CA LEU A 23 -4.49 11.48 10.46
C LEU A 23 -5.06 12.42 11.53
N GLU A 24 -6.05 13.25 11.17
CA GLU A 24 -6.76 14.12 12.13
C GLU A 24 -7.42 13.28 13.24
N LEU A 25 -8.11 12.19 12.87
CA LEU A 25 -8.72 11.27 13.84
C LEU A 25 -7.68 10.63 14.77
N LEU A 26 -6.52 10.21 14.23
CA LEU A 26 -5.45 9.63 15.03
C LEU A 26 -4.86 10.64 16.02
N GLU A 27 -4.74 11.91 15.60
CA GLU A 27 -4.32 13.01 16.49
C GLU A 27 -5.33 13.26 17.60
N GLU A 28 -6.63 13.32 17.29
CA GLU A 28 -7.71 13.55 18.26
C GLU A 28 -7.73 12.49 19.37
N VAL A 29 -7.43 11.23 19.05
CA VAL A 29 -7.37 10.13 20.02
C VAL A 29 -5.99 9.96 20.69
N GLY A 30 -5.02 10.82 20.36
CA GLY A 30 -3.67 10.79 20.93
C GLY A 30 -2.82 9.60 20.47
N LEU A 31 -3.09 9.07 19.27
CA LEU A 31 -2.36 7.93 18.70
C LEU A 31 -1.28 8.41 17.74
N HIS A 32 -0.03 8.41 18.22
CA HIS A 32 1.12 8.90 17.47
C HIS A 32 1.99 7.81 16.86
N ARG A 33 1.60 6.53 16.99
CA ARG A 33 2.32 5.39 16.42
C ARG A 33 1.38 4.49 15.64
N PHE A 34 1.56 4.46 14.34
CA PHE A 34 0.77 3.69 13.39
C PHE A 34 1.63 3.34 12.19
N SER A 35 1.12 2.43 11.36
CA SER A 35 1.79 2.01 10.14
C SER A 35 0.97 2.43 8.91
N LEU A 36 1.67 2.69 7.80
CA LEU A 36 1.10 3.16 6.55
C LEU A 36 1.38 2.15 5.45
N LEU A 37 0.32 1.60 4.87
CA LEU A 37 0.39 0.65 3.78
C LEU A 37 0.28 1.41 2.45
N VAL A 38 1.45 1.70 1.88
CA VAL A 38 1.61 2.61 0.75
C VAL A 38 1.46 1.88 -0.57
N VAL A 39 0.65 2.43 -1.47
CA VAL A 39 0.52 1.97 -2.87
C VAL A 39 1.22 2.97 -3.79
N PRO A 40 2.37 2.61 -4.41
CA PRO A 40 3.17 3.57 -5.17
C PRO A 40 2.51 4.08 -6.46
N TYR A 41 1.68 3.27 -7.11
CA TYR A 41 1.02 3.61 -8.36
C TYR A 41 -0.44 3.13 -8.40
N PHE A 42 -1.23 3.60 -7.43
CA PHE A 42 -2.61 3.17 -7.22
C PHE A 42 -3.44 3.25 -8.51
N TRP A 43 -4.03 2.11 -8.87
CA TRP A 43 -4.85 1.84 -10.05
C TRP A 43 -4.28 2.35 -11.38
N GLU A 44 -2.95 2.50 -11.46
CA GLU A 44 -2.25 3.05 -12.62
C GLU A 44 -2.71 4.49 -12.97
N CYS A 45 -3.37 5.18 -12.05
CA CYS A 45 -3.93 6.52 -12.27
C CYS A 45 -3.46 7.56 -11.25
N ALA A 46 -2.96 7.13 -10.10
CA ALA A 46 -2.47 7.99 -9.03
C ALA A 46 -1.04 7.60 -8.61
N PRO A 47 -0.03 7.93 -9.43
CA PRO A 47 1.38 7.71 -9.07
C PRO A 47 1.78 8.61 -7.90
N LEU A 48 2.57 8.11 -6.95
CA LEU A 48 3.11 8.92 -5.84
C LEU A 48 3.82 10.19 -6.33
N GLY A 49 4.58 10.10 -7.42
CA GLY A 49 5.26 11.25 -8.02
C GLY A 49 4.33 12.29 -8.66
N GLY A 50 3.04 11.99 -8.81
CA GLY A 50 2.03 12.93 -9.30
C GLY A 50 1.59 13.97 -8.27
N ASP A 51 1.86 13.75 -6.98
CA ASP A 51 1.57 14.68 -5.89
C ASP A 51 2.77 14.83 -4.94
N MET A 52 3.60 15.83 -5.22
CA MET A 52 4.78 16.14 -4.40
C MET A 52 4.42 16.59 -2.98
N GLY A 53 3.23 17.16 -2.77
CA GLY A 53 2.75 17.56 -1.45
C GLY A 53 2.41 16.34 -0.60
N PHE A 54 1.74 15.35 -1.19
CA PHE A 54 1.46 14.07 -0.55
C PHE A 54 2.76 13.32 -0.21
N LEU A 55 3.72 13.30 -1.14
CA LEU A 55 5.02 12.68 -0.87
C LEU A 55 5.77 13.37 0.27
N SER A 56 5.77 14.71 0.31
CA SER A 56 6.38 15.47 1.40
C SER A 56 5.69 15.18 2.74
N LEU A 57 4.37 15.03 2.75
CA LEU A 57 3.60 14.66 3.93
C LEU A 57 4.04 13.27 4.43
N LEU A 58 4.06 12.26 3.57
CA LEU A 58 4.47 10.90 3.95
C LEU A 58 5.87 10.86 4.57
N LYS A 59 6.82 11.60 4.00
CA LYS A 59 8.20 11.68 4.52
C LYS A 59 8.30 12.37 5.88
N GLY A 60 7.34 13.25 6.20
CA GLY A 60 7.33 14.00 7.45
C GLY A 60 6.67 13.26 8.62
N LEU A 61 5.95 12.17 8.35
CA LEU A 61 5.28 11.37 9.38
C LEU A 61 6.26 10.41 10.04
N ASP A 62 6.20 10.32 11.37
CA ASP A 62 6.88 9.28 12.15
C ASP A 62 6.05 8.00 12.15
N ALA A 63 5.94 7.36 10.99
CA ALA A 63 5.17 6.14 10.78
C ALA A 63 6.00 5.07 10.07
N GLU A 64 5.71 3.80 10.37
CA GLU A 64 6.34 2.70 9.64
C GLU A 64 5.66 2.54 8.28
N LEU A 65 6.44 2.59 7.20
CA LEU A 65 5.93 2.44 5.84
C LEU A 65 6.05 0.98 5.40
N LEU A 66 4.94 0.42 4.92
CA LEU A 66 4.84 -0.91 4.33
C LEU A 66 4.48 -0.77 2.86
N LEU A 67 5.05 -1.63 2.01
CA LEU A 67 4.59 -1.75 0.63
C LEU A 67 3.25 -2.48 0.60
N HIS A 68 2.25 -1.90 -0.06
CA HIS A 68 0.91 -2.48 -0.21
C HIS A 68 0.57 -2.79 -1.67
N GLY A 69 1.42 -3.57 -2.31
CA GLY A 69 1.35 -3.81 -3.75
C GLY A 69 1.93 -2.68 -4.59
N TYR A 70 1.92 -2.85 -5.91
CA TYR A 70 2.43 -1.85 -6.84
C TYR A 70 1.30 -0.97 -7.38
N THR A 71 0.23 -1.59 -7.88
CA THR A 71 -0.89 -0.88 -8.52
C THR A 71 -2.23 -1.07 -7.83
N HIS A 72 -2.33 -1.94 -6.82
CA HIS A 72 -3.59 -2.32 -6.18
C HIS A 72 -4.61 -2.93 -7.16
N ARG A 73 -4.12 -3.49 -8.29
CA ARG A 73 -4.97 -3.97 -9.38
C ARG A 73 -4.76 -5.45 -9.67
N GLY A 74 -5.78 -6.23 -9.32
CA GLY A 74 -5.91 -7.65 -9.64
C GLY A 74 -6.35 -7.92 -11.08
N ARG A 75 -6.11 -9.15 -11.52
CA ARG A 75 -6.70 -9.65 -12.77
C ARG A 75 -8.21 -9.76 -12.60
N LYS A 76 -8.98 -9.24 -13.57
CA LYS A 76 -10.45 -9.41 -13.63
C LYS A 76 -10.83 -10.86 -13.95
N ARG A 77 -10.62 -11.79 -13.02
CA ARG A 77 -11.22 -13.12 -13.06
C ARG A 77 -12.58 -13.05 -12.37
N LEU A 78 -13.59 -13.67 -12.98
CA LEU A 78 -15.00 -13.63 -12.53
C LEU A 78 -15.16 -13.94 -11.02
N GLN A 79 -14.34 -14.85 -10.50
CA GLN A 79 -14.33 -15.28 -9.09
C GLN A 79 -13.77 -14.24 -8.11
N HIS A 80 -12.91 -13.31 -8.54
CA HIS A 80 -12.31 -12.26 -7.68
C HIS A 80 -13.03 -10.90 -7.80
N MET A 81 -13.74 -10.66 -8.92
CA MET A 81 -14.55 -9.44 -9.10
C MET A 81 -15.68 -9.31 -8.06
N LEU A 82 -16.28 -10.42 -7.64
CA LEU A 82 -17.45 -10.39 -6.76
C LEU A 82 -17.12 -10.01 -5.30
N TRP A 83 -15.84 -10.01 -4.91
CA TRP A 83 -15.45 -9.92 -3.49
C TRP A 83 -14.41 -8.83 -3.16
N THR A 84 -13.68 -8.29 -4.14
CA THR A 84 -12.52 -7.41 -3.88
C THR A 84 -12.46 -6.16 -4.75
N ASP A 85 -13.53 -5.81 -5.47
CA ASP A 85 -13.54 -4.78 -6.52
C ASP A 85 -12.41 -4.90 -7.57
N GLY A 86 -11.80 -6.09 -7.68
CA GLY A 86 -10.67 -6.33 -8.56
C GLY A 86 -9.32 -5.89 -7.99
N GLU A 87 -9.18 -5.72 -6.68
CA GLU A 87 -7.95 -5.23 -6.04
C GLU A 87 -6.97 -6.32 -5.60
N GLY A 88 -7.33 -7.60 -5.76
CA GLY A 88 -6.45 -8.74 -5.48
C GLY A 88 -5.27 -8.83 -6.44
N GLU A 89 -4.31 -7.91 -6.32
CA GLU A 89 -3.17 -7.71 -7.23
C GLU A 89 -2.39 -9.00 -7.45
N PHE A 90 -2.10 -9.75 -6.39
CA PHE A 90 -1.28 -10.95 -6.45
C PHE A 90 -2.09 -12.23 -6.70
N GLY A 91 -3.42 -12.10 -6.81
CA GLY A 91 -4.34 -13.22 -7.05
C GLY A 91 -4.13 -13.86 -8.42
N GLY A 92 -3.61 -15.10 -8.42
CA GLY A 92 -3.45 -15.90 -9.64
C GLY A 92 -2.35 -15.42 -10.60
N LEU A 93 -1.33 -14.73 -10.07
CA LEU A 93 -0.09 -14.44 -10.79
C LEU A 93 0.86 -15.64 -10.78
N GLY A 94 1.72 -15.71 -11.79
CA GLY A 94 2.88 -16.61 -11.78
C GLY A 94 4.04 -16.07 -10.93
N LEU A 95 5.11 -16.86 -10.82
CA LEU A 95 6.34 -16.51 -10.10
C LEU A 95 6.93 -15.19 -10.62
N SER A 96 7.29 -15.13 -11.90
CA SER A 96 7.92 -13.94 -12.50
C SER A 96 7.09 -12.68 -12.34
N GLU A 97 5.77 -12.75 -12.58
CA GLU A 97 4.87 -11.59 -12.44
C GLU A 97 4.76 -11.10 -10.99
N THR A 98 4.82 -12.02 -10.03
CA THR A 98 4.80 -11.69 -8.60
C THR A 98 6.04 -10.90 -8.22
N TYR A 99 7.21 -11.40 -8.63
CA TYR A 99 8.51 -10.75 -8.41
C TYR A 99 8.56 -9.38 -9.07
N GLU A 100 8.19 -9.30 -10.35
CA GLU A 100 8.18 -8.05 -11.12
C GLU A 100 7.34 -6.97 -10.43
N ARG A 101 6.15 -7.32 -9.91
CA ARG A 101 5.29 -6.34 -9.21
C ARG A 101 5.87 -5.89 -7.88
N VAL A 102 6.35 -6.81 -7.05
CA VAL A 102 6.95 -6.43 -5.77
C VAL A 102 8.18 -5.55 -6.00
N HIS A 103 9.07 -5.94 -6.92
CA HIS A 103 10.26 -5.16 -7.25
C HIS A 103 9.91 -3.78 -7.82
N ALA A 104 8.94 -3.68 -8.74
CA ALA A 104 8.50 -2.38 -9.25
C ALA A 104 7.97 -1.46 -8.14
N GLY A 105 7.23 -2.01 -7.17
CA GLY A 105 6.77 -1.28 -5.99
C GLY A 105 7.94 -0.81 -5.11
N LEU A 106 8.89 -1.70 -4.82
CA LEU A 106 10.09 -1.38 -4.02
C LEU A 106 10.97 -0.33 -4.70
N GLU A 107 11.20 -0.43 -6.00
CA GLU A 107 12.00 0.53 -6.77
C GLU A 107 11.39 1.93 -6.73
N LEU A 108 10.07 2.05 -6.85
CA LEU A 108 9.41 3.35 -6.72
C LEU A 108 9.47 3.91 -5.30
N MET A 109 9.27 3.07 -4.29
CA MET A 109 9.43 3.48 -2.88
C MET A 109 10.85 4.01 -2.65
N GLU A 110 11.88 3.28 -3.09
CA GLU A 110 13.28 3.68 -2.99
C GLU A 110 13.58 4.95 -3.78
N HIS A 111 13.08 5.07 -5.01
CA HIS A 111 13.24 6.26 -5.85
C HIS A 111 12.72 7.52 -5.15
N PHE A 112 11.60 7.39 -4.44
CA PHE A 112 11.05 8.49 -3.66
C PHE A 112 11.65 8.61 -2.25
N GLY A 113 12.62 7.76 -1.87
CA GLY A 113 13.25 7.79 -0.55
C GLY A 113 12.35 7.31 0.58
N LEU A 114 11.31 6.54 0.26
CA LEU A 114 10.43 5.89 1.22
C LEU A 114 11.00 4.51 1.55
N LYS A 115 11.56 4.36 2.75
CA LYS A 115 12.13 3.09 3.18
C LYS A 115 11.03 2.17 3.69
N THR A 116 11.05 0.92 3.24
CA THR A 116 10.17 -0.13 3.74
C THR A 116 10.95 -1.42 3.99
N ARG A 117 10.44 -2.24 4.90
CA ARG A 117 10.98 -3.57 5.22
C ARG A 117 9.92 -4.67 5.16
N PHE A 118 8.66 -4.29 4.99
CA PHE A 118 7.52 -5.17 5.11
C PHE A 118 6.58 -4.95 3.94
N PHE A 119 5.90 -6.01 3.58
CA PHE A 119 4.96 -6.05 2.49
C PHE A 119 3.65 -6.67 2.98
N VAL A 120 2.53 -6.09 2.56
CA VAL A 120 1.19 -6.65 2.78
C VAL A 120 0.50 -6.71 1.43
N PRO A 121 -0.01 -7.88 0.98
CA PRO A 121 -0.68 -7.95 -0.31
C PRO A 121 -2.04 -7.22 -0.27
N PRO A 122 -2.38 -6.46 -1.32
CA PRO A 122 -3.71 -5.91 -1.56
C PRO A 122 -4.84 -6.92 -1.35
N ALA A 123 -5.94 -6.45 -0.75
CA ALA A 123 -7.11 -7.26 -0.39
C ALA A 123 -6.79 -8.51 0.46
N TRP A 124 -5.61 -8.58 1.09
CA TRP A 124 -5.08 -9.75 1.79
C TRP A 124 -5.00 -11.01 0.90
N ILE A 125 -4.97 -10.84 -0.42
CA ILE A 125 -4.88 -11.94 -1.40
C ILE A 125 -3.45 -12.08 -1.86
N GLY A 126 -2.77 -13.10 -1.34
CA GLY A 126 -1.44 -13.48 -1.77
C GLY A 126 -1.41 -14.64 -2.77
N ASN A 127 -0.20 -15.09 -3.07
CA ASN A 127 0.10 -16.34 -3.76
C ASN A 127 1.37 -16.96 -3.11
N PRO A 128 1.68 -18.25 -3.36
CA PRO A 128 2.81 -18.92 -2.71
C PRO A 128 4.18 -18.30 -2.96
N TYR A 129 4.34 -17.53 -4.05
CA TYR A 129 5.63 -16.97 -4.43
C TYR A 129 6.01 -15.73 -3.63
N LEU A 130 5.06 -15.13 -2.89
CA LEU A 130 5.33 -13.95 -2.06
C LEU A 130 6.24 -14.24 -0.86
N GLU A 131 6.37 -15.50 -0.45
CA GLU A 131 7.30 -15.89 0.62
C GLU A 131 8.77 -15.90 0.15
N ASP A 132 8.99 -15.94 -1.16
CA ASP A 132 10.31 -16.04 -1.78
C ASP A 132 10.86 -14.67 -2.28
N VAL A 133 10.11 -13.58 -2.08
CA VAL A 133 10.45 -12.21 -2.54
C VAL A 133 10.88 -11.31 -1.40
#